data_AF-A0A3D0I975-F1
#
_entry.id   AF-A0A3D0I975-F1
#
_cell.length_a   1.000
_cell.length_b   1.000
_cell.length_c   1.000
_cell.angle_alpha   90.00
_cell.angle_beta   90.00
_cell.angle_gamma   90.00
#
_symmetry.space_group_name_H-M   'P 1'
#
loop_
_entity.id
_entity.type
_entity.pdbx_description
1 polymer ?
#
loop_
_entity_poly.entity_id
_entity_poly.type
_entity_poly.pdbx_seq_one_letter_code
_entity_poly.pdbx_strand_id
1 'polypeptide(L)' 'MNDLLMRAPGNRVEADVARELIAMRLPQEDYERVFDQLVRWGRFGDLFDYDEASEELSVAS' A
#
# COMPACT_ATOMS: atom_id res chain seq x y z
N MET A 1 2.42 -3.91 5.42
CA MET A 1 2.82 -3.34 4.13
C MET A 1 4.26 -3.64 3.79
N ASN A 2 5.23 -3.30 4.66
CA ASN A 2 6.65 -3.54 4.36
C ASN A 2 6.99 -5.02 4.07
N ASP A 3 6.48 -5.95 4.88
CA ASP A 3 6.65 -7.40 4.61
C ASP A 3 6.01 -7.88 3.30
N LEU A 4 4.93 -7.22 2.85
CA LEU A 4 4.28 -7.53 1.57
C LEU A 4 5.19 -7.08 0.42
N LEU A 5 5.71 -5.85 0.49
CA LEU A 5 6.62 -5.27 -0.50
C LEU A 5 7.94 -6.05 -0.57
N MET A 6 8.58 -6.35 0.57
CA MET A 6 9.86 -7.09 0.61
C MET A 6 9.77 -8.53 0.05
N ARG A 7 8.57 -9.11 0.00
CA ARG A 7 8.35 -10.47 -0.54
C ARG A 7 7.85 -10.45 -1.98
N ALA A 8 7.44 -9.29 -2.49
CA ALA A 8 6.93 -9.16 -3.83
C ALA A 8 8.07 -9.10 -4.85
N PRO A 9 7.92 -9.72 -6.04
CA PRO A 9 8.88 -9.58 -7.13
C PRO A 9 9.14 -8.11 -7.45
N GLY A 10 10.41 -7.71 -7.51
CA GLY A 10 10.79 -6.33 -7.81
C GLY A 10 10.46 -5.32 -6.69
N ASN A 11 10.13 -5.79 -5.48
CA ASN A 11 9.74 -4.97 -4.33
C ASN A 11 8.57 -4.02 -4.64
N ARG A 12 7.68 -4.45 -5.53
CA ARG A 12 6.54 -3.70 -6.05
C ARG A 12 5.25 -4.49 -5.87
N VAL A 13 4.16 -3.79 -5.57
CA VAL A 13 2.83 -4.38 -5.40
C VAL A 13 1.78 -3.44 -5.97
N GLU A 14 0.84 -3.98 -6.75
CA GLU A 14 -0.32 -3.24 -7.23
C GLU A 14 -1.20 -2.78 -6.06
N ALA A 15 -1.71 -1.56 -6.13
CA ALA A 15 -2.53 -0.96 -5.07
C ALA A 15 -3.77 -1.80 -4.74
N ASP A 16 -4.36 -2.46 -5.73
CA ASP A 16 -5.52 -3.34 -5.54
C ASP A 16 -5.21 -4.50 -4.59
N VAL A 17 -4.02 -5.10 -4.65
CA VAL A 17 -3.61 -6.14 -3.71
C VAL A 17 -3.56 -5.62 -2.28
N ALA A 18 -3.11 -4.38 -2.09
CA ALA A 18 -3.10 -3.73 -0.79
C ALA A 18 -4.51 -3.41 -0.29
N ARG A 19 -5.39 -2.89 -1.16
CA ARG A 19 -6.81 -2.61 -0.87
C ARG A 19 -7.55 -3.89 -0.49
N GLU A 20 -7.37 -4.97 -1.25
CA GLU A 20 -7.93 -6.30 -0.93
C GLU A 20 -7.45 -6.80 0.43
N LEU A 21 -6.16 -6.68 0.73
CA LEU A 21 -5.62 -7.08 2.02
C LEU A 21 -6.24 -6.29 3.17
N ILE A 22 -6.45 -4.98 2.99
CA ILE A 22 -7.11 -4.12 3.97
C ILE A 22 -8.56 -4.57 4.16
N ALA A 23 -9.32 -4.76 3.07
CA ALA A 23 -10.71 -5.22 3.12
C ALA A 23 -10.85 -6.59 3.82
N MET A 24 -9.92 -7.51 3.56
CA MET A 24 -9.89 -8.84 4.20
C MET A 24 -9.55 -8.78 5.69
N ARG A 25 -8.66 -7.88 6.11
CA ARG A 25 -8.15 -7.81 7.48
C ARG A 25 -8.96 -6.87 8.38
N LEU A 26 -9.59 -5.85 7.80
CA LEU A 26 -10.36 -4.81 8.46
C LEU A 26 -11.76 -4.67 7.83
N PRO A 27 -12.59 -5.72 7.83
CA PRO A 27 -13.85 -5.76 7.07
C PRO A 27 -14.93 -4.79 7.55
N GLN A 28 -14.73 -4.14 8.70
CA GLN A 28 -15.65 -3.13 9.24
C GLN A 28 -15.27 -1.70 8.83
N GLU A 29 -14.09 -1.53 8.25
CA GLU A 29 -13.58 -0.23 7.81
C GLU A 29 -13.84 -0.03 6.31
N ASP A 30 -13.93 1.24 5.92
CA ASP A 30 -13.85 1.63 4.51
C ASP A 30 -12.41 1.45 4.04
N TYR A 31 -12.16 0.38 3.27
CA TYR A 31 -10.83 0.00 2.83
C TYR A 31 -10.18 1.04 1.91
N GLU A 32 -10.97 1.78 1.12
CA GLU A 32 -10.47 2.85 0.25
C GLU A 32 -9.97 4.01 1.10
N ARG A 33 -10.77 4.43 2.08
CA ARG A 33 -10.38 5.49 3.01
C ARG A 33 -9.15 5.10 3.84
N VAL A 34 -9.07 3.85 4.29
CA VAL A 34 -7.91 3.34 5.04
C VAL A 34 -6.67 3.31 4.15
N PHE A 35 -6.80 2.86 2.90
CA PHE A 35 -5.70 2.84 1.94
C PHE A 35 -5.15 4.24 1.68
N ASP A 36 -6.04 5.22 1.42
CA ASP A 36 -5.66 6.62 1.22
C ASP A 36 -4.89 7.19 2.42
N GLN A 37 -5.35 6.88 3.63
CA GLN A 37 -4.68 7.31 4.85
C GLN A 37 -3.30 6.64 5.00
N LEU A 38 -3.20 5.37 4.63
CA LEU A 38 -1.95 4.61 4.66
C LEU A 38 -0.93 5.18 3.68
N VAL A 39 -1.34 5.50 2.44
CA VAL A 39 -0.49 6.17 1.44
C VAL A 39 0.00 7.53 1.94
N ARG A 40 -0.89 8.35 2.52
CA ARG A 40 -0.53 9.67 3.06
C ARG A 40 0.50 9.56 4.18
N TRP A 41 0.32 8.63 5.10
CA TRP A 41 1.29 8.38 6.17
C TRP A 41 2.59 7.76 5.65
N GLY A 42 2.51 6.87 4.67
CA GLY A 42 3.65 6.25 4.03
C GLY A 42 4.59 7.27 3.39
N ARG A 43 4.03 8.17 2.58
CA ARG A 43 4.78 9.29 1.96
C ARG A 43 5.32 10.28 2.98
N PHE A 44 4.58 10.56 4.05
CA PHE A 44 5.05 11.50 5.08
C PHE A 44 6.22 10.93 5.91
N GLY A 45 6.20 9.63 6.16
CA GLY A 45 7.20 8.95 6.99
C GLY A 45 8.28 8.20 6.22
N ASP A 46 8.38 8.39 4.89
CA ASP A 46 9.27 7.65 4.00
C ASP A 46 9.23 6.12 4.21
N LEU A 47 8.04 5.58 4.44
CA LEU A 47 7.85 4.15 4.74
C LEU A 47 7.81 3.29 3.47
N PHE A 48 7.26 3.85 2.39
CA PHE A 48 7.15 3.26 1.05
C PHE A 48 6.77 4.36 0.07
N ASP A 49 7.06 4.13 -1.22
CA ASP A 49 6.63 4.98 -2.32
C ASP A 49 5.28 4.50 -2.87
N TYR A 50 4.49 5.46 -3.38
CA TYR A 50 3.24 5.19 -4.10
C TYR A 50 3.17 6.03 -5.36
N ASP A 51 3.11 5.38 -6.52
CA ASP A 51 2.93 6.03 -7.82
C ASP A 51 1.45 5.99 -8.23
N GLU A 52 0.84 7.17 -8.31
CA GLU A 52 -0.58 7.33 -8.69
C GLU A 52 -0.86 7.02 -10.16
N ALA A 53 0.15 7.15 -11.04
CA ALA A 53 -0.05 6.91 -12.47
C ALA A 53 -0.07 5.42 -12.81
N SER A 54 0.73 4.63 -12.10
CA SER A 54 0.82 3.17 -12.26
C SER A 54 0.03 2.38 -11.21
N GLU A 55 -0.50 3.05 -10.18
CA GLU A 55 -1.13 2.44 -9.02
C GLU A 55 -0.24 1.37 -8.35
N GLU A 56 1.05 1.66 -8.21
CA GLU A 56 2.03 0.76 -7.60
C GLU A 56 2.57 1.30 -6.27
N LEU A 57 2.73 0.40 -5.31
CA LEU A 57 3.50 0.60 -4.08
C LEU A 57 4.89 0.00 -4.25
N SER A 58 5.93 0.69 -3.79
CA SER A 58 7.29 0.16 -3.76
C SER A 58 8.03 0.49 -2.46
N VAL A 59 9.09 -0.25 -2.15
CA VAL A 59 9.99 0.13 -1.05
C VAL A 59 10.52 1.55 -1.30
N ALA A 60 10.57 2.37 -0.24
CA ALA A 60 11.09 3.73 -0.30
C ALA A 60 12.58 3.72 -0.73
N SER A 61 12.92 4.60 -1.67
CA SER A 61 14.26 4.69 -2.29
C SER A 61 15.19 5.65 -1.56
#